data_AF-A0A7X7QW79-F1
#
_entry.id   AF-A0A7X7QW79-F1
#
_cell.length_a   1.000
_cell.length_b   1.000
_cell.length_c   1.000
_cell.angle_alpha   90.00
_cell.angle_beta   90.00
_cell.angle_gamma   90.00
#
_symmetry.space_group_name_H-M   'P 1'
#
loop_
_entity.id
_entity.type
_entity.pdbx_description
1 polymer ?
#
loop_
_entity_poly.entity_id
_entity_poly.type
_entity_poly.pdbx_seq_one_letter_code
_entity_poly.pdbx_strand_id
1 'polypeptide(L)'
;MLVNKKKTYNTIFSIITALLILCCFISANILKVKGYNESVSSDNVKALYVRADTAALRLEDKYVQIYKQYIEYLKEEEYEKANMLITDSGHISAFEKIIGLILATELNGVVINVKDDEGNVTIPSQNEYIKEIESYNGQLHDIDTKIEKLKSYGIYTIARIVVFKDDILSEKKEHSIKYENGELWRDYSNFAWVNPYDKYVQQYNIEVAKQAAVTGFDEIQFDYVRFPEKFSQYEISKSYL
;
A
#
# COMPACT_ATOMS: atom_id res chain seq x y z
N MET A 1 46.94 36.98 33.80
CA MET A 1 46.60 36.36 32.48
C MET A 1 45.82 35.04 32.58
N LEU A 2 46.01 34.21 33.62
CA LEU A 2 45.32 32.91 33.79
C LEU A 2 43.85 32.99 34.22
N VAL A 3 43.46 34.02 34.99
CA VAL A 3 42.07 34.18 35.50
C VAL A 3 41.06 34.49 34.38
N ASN A 4 41.47 35.28 33.37
CA ASN A 4 40.60 35.58 32.22
C ASN A 4 40.35 34.35 31.34
N LYS A 5 41.36 33.50 31.13
CA LYS A 5 41.18 32.25 30.37
C LYS A 5 40.12 31.36 31.01
N LYS A 6 40.16 31.18 32.35
CA LYS A 6 39.21 30.32 33.08
C LYS A 6 37.75 30.82 32.97
N LYS A 7 37.56 32.15 33.00
CA LYS A 7 36.24 32.77 32.81
C LYS A 7 35.71 32.56 31.39
N THR A 8 36.57 32.72 30.38
CA THR A 8 36.25 32.45 28.97
C THR A 8 35.89 30.98 28.74
N TYR A 9 36.63 30.03 29.32
CA TYR A 9 36.32 28.60 29.22
C TYR A 9 34.96 28.25 29.82
N ASN A 10 34.62 28.80 30.99
CA ASN A 10 33.33 28.55 31.62
C ASN A 10 32.15 29.12 30.81
N THR A 11 32.33 30.28 30.16
CA THR A 11 31.32 30.87 29.28
C THR A 11 31.12 30.04 28.01
N ILE A 12 32.22 29.59 27.38
CA ILE A 12 32.16 28.74 26.18
C ILE A 12 31.50 27.40 26.51
N PHE A 13 31.88 26.77 27.62
CA PHE A 13 31.29 25.51 28.08
C PHE A 13 29.77 25.65 28.30
N SER A 14 29.34 26.73 28.97
CA SER A 14 27.91 26.99 29.23
C SER A 14 27.10 27.17 27.93
N ILE A 15 27.65 27.86 26.93
CA ILE A 15 27.01 28.04 25.61
C ILE A 15 26.89 26.72 24.88
N ILE A 16 27.92 25.87 24.90
CA ILE A 16 27.91 24.55 24.26
C ILE A 16 26.86 23.64 24.93
N THR A 17 26.78 23.62 26.26
CA THR A 17 25.72 22.87 26.96
C THR A 17 24.32 23.38 26.63
N ALA A 18 24.12 24.69 26.53
CA ALA A 18 22.83 25.26 26.16
C ALA A 18 22.42 24.90 24.72
N LEU A 19 23.37 24.92 23.78
CA LEU A 19 23.15 24.49 22.39
C LEU A 19 22.86 22.99 22.27
N LEU A 20 23.55 22.15 23.04
CA LEU A 20 23.28 20.72 23.08
C LEU A 20 21.89 20.42 23.66
N ILE A 21 21.51 21.10 24.74
CA ILE A 21 20.17 20.99 25.33
C ILE A 21 19.12 21.46 24.31
N LEU A 22 19.33 22.59 23.64
CA LEU A 22 18.41 23.10 22.62
C LEU A 22 18.29 22.13 21.42
N CYS A 23 19.39 21.55 20.95
CA CYS A 23 19.38 20.51 19.93
C CYS A 23 18.65 19.24 20.39
N CYS A 24 18.81 18.82 21.64
CA CYS A 24 18.07 17.70 22.23
C CYS A 24 16.56 18.01 22.34
N PHE A 25 16.18 19.25 22.69
CA PHE A 25 14.79 19.66 22.72
C PHE A 25 14.17 19.78 21.34
N ILE A 26 14.90 20.30 20.35
CA ILE A 26 14.45 20.38 18.96
C ILE A 26 14.31 18.96 18.38
N SER A 27 15.29 18.09 18.57
CA SER A 27 15.20 16.69 18.12
C SER A 27 14.08 15.90 18.81
N ALA A 28 13.88 16.09 20.12
CA ALA A 28 12.76 15.48 20.86
C ALA A 28 11.41 16.01 20.39
N ASN A 29 11.30 17.30 20.04
CA ASN A 29 10.08 17.88 19.48
C ASN A 29 9.84 17.44 18.02
N ILE A 30 10.89 17.30 17.20
CA ILE A 30 10.78 16.71 15.85
C ILE A 30 10.34 15.24 15.95
N LEU A 31 10.85 14.48 16.93
CA LEU A 31 10.39 13.13 17.24
C LEU A 31 8.94 13.10 17.76
N LYS A 32 8.49 14.11 18.52
CA LYS A 32 7.09 14.24 18.96
C LYS A 32 6.13 14.70 17.85
N VAL A 33 6.60 15.53 16.91
CA VAL A 33 5.83 15.97 15.73
C VAL A 33 5.79 14.88 14.67
N LYS A 34 6.80 14.01 14.59
CA LYS A 34 6.65 12.61 14.12
C LYS A 34 5.90 11.79 15.17
N GLY A 35 4.75 12.30 15.60
CA GLY A 35 3.76 11.50 16.29
C GLY A 35 3.50 10.30 15.40
N TYR A 36 4.06 9.17 15.80
CA TYR A 36 3.56 7.87 15.42
C TYR A 36 2.11 7.93 15.89
N ASN A 37 1.19 8.27 14.97
CA ASN A 37 -0.24 8.20 15.22
C ASN A 37 -0.46 6.85 15.90
N GLU A 38 -1.14 6.83 17.05
CA GLU A 38 -1.51 5.57 17.68
C GLU A 38 -1.99 4.64 16.59
N SER A 39 -1.29 3.51 16.41
CA SER A 39 -1.54 2.59 15.30
C SER A 39 -3.03 2.28 15.32
N VAL A 40 -3.74 2.62 14.24
CA VAL A 40 -5.16 2.24 14.10
C VAL A 40 -5.20 0.74 14.32
N SER A 41 -5.93 0.30 15.35
CA SER A 41 -6.08 -1.13 15.61
C SER A 41 -6.71 -1.77 14.37
N SER A 42 -6.13 -2.87 13.88
CA SER A 42 -6.64 -3.63 12.73
C SER A 42 -8.13 -3.96 12.88
N ASP A 43 -8.60 -4.16 14.11
CA ASP A 43 -9.98 -4.53 14.43
C ASP A 43 -11.02 -3.44 14.09
N ASN A 44 -10.60 -2.19 13.85
CA ASN A 44 -11.50 -1.05 13.59
C ASN A 44 -11.25 -0.37 12.23
N VAL A 45 -10.60 -1.08 11.29
CA VAL A 45 -10.31 -0.53 9.97
C VAL A 45 -11.56 -0.58 9.08
N LYS A 46 -11.93 0.57 8.53
CA LYS A 46 -12.98 0.74 7.52
C LYS A 46 -12.30 1.27 6.25
N ALA A 47 -11.85 0.33 5.42
CA ALA A 47 -11.01 0.65 4.27
C ALA A 47 -11.78 0.66 2.95
N LEU A 48 -11.33 1.52 2.03
CA LEU A 48 -11.77 1.48 0.63
C LEU A 48 -10.77 0.71 -0.23
N TYR A 49 -11.28 -0.11 -1.14
CA TYR A 49 -10.46 -0.78 -2.14
C TYR A 49 -10.00 0.19 -3.24
N VAL A 50 -8.71 0.13 -3.57
CA VAL A 50 -8.06 0.97 -4.56
C VAL A 50 -7.20 0.10 -5.48
N ARG A 51 -7.53 0.10 -6.77
CA ARG A 51 -6.69 -0.54 -7.79
C ARG A 51 -5.37 0.21 -7.96
N ALA A 52 -4.36 -0.47 -8.45
CA ALA A 52 -3.03 0.11 -8.65
C ALA A 52 -3.02 1.27 -9.66
N ASP A 53 -3.77 1.17 -10.76
CA ASP A 53 -3.95 2.25 -11.74
C ASP A 53 -4.49 3.54 -11.10
N THR A 54 -5.38 3.39 -10.13
CA THR A 54 -5.98 4.49 -9.39
C THR A 54 -5.00 5.04 -8.37
N ALA A 55 -4.35 4.19 -7.58
CA ALA A 55 -3.36 4.61 -6.59
C ALA A 55 -2.11 5.27 -7.23
N ALA A 56 -1.81 4.96 -8.50
CA ALA A 56 -0.73 5.59 -9.26
C ALA A 56 -1.01 7.06 -9.62
N LEU A 57 -2.29 7.48 -9.54
CA LEU A 57 -2.66 8.86 -9.84
C LEU A 57 -2.03 9.84 -8.85
N ARG A 58 -1.95 11.10 -9.30
CA ARG A 58 -1.51 12.26 -8.52
C ARG A 58 -2.22 12.31 -7.15
N LEU A 59 -1.45 12.61 -6.11
CA LEU A 59 -1.91 12.75 -4.72
C LEU A 59 -1.29 14.00 -4.09
N GLU A 60 -1.99 15.14 -4.17
CA GLU A 60 -1.55 16.40 -3.57
C GLU A 60 -2.51 16.87 -2.47
N ASP A 61 -1.95 17.47 -1.40
CA ASP A 61 -2.71 17.95 -0.25
C ASP A 61 -3.85 18.88 -0.65
N LYS A 62 -3.56 19.83 -1.55
CA LYS A 62 -4.53 20.82 -2.00
C LYS A 62 -5.85 20.19 -2.43
N TYR A 63 -5.79 19.19 -3.30
CA TYR A 63 -6.98 18.59 -3.90
C TYR A 63 -7.65 17.58 -2.98
N VAL A 64 -6.87 16.90 -2.12
CA VAL A 64 -7.42 16.08 -1.03
C VAL A 64 -8.25 16.94 -0.08
N GLN A 65 -7.73 18.10 0.36
CA GLN A 65 -8.44 19.00 1.28
C GLN A 65 -9.67 19.62 0.62
N ILE A 66 -9.61 19.98 -0.66
CA ILE A 66 -10.78 20.45 -1.41
C ILE A 66 -11.87 19.38 -1.42
N TYR A 67 -11.52 18.13 -1.73
CA TYR A 67 -12.53 17.07 -1.78
C TYR A 67 -13.07 16.69 -0.39
N LYS A 68 -12.22 16.73 0.65
CA LYS A 68 -12.66 16.58 2.05
C LYS A 68 -13.73 17.63 2.39
N GLN A 69 -13.45 18.90 2.13
CA GLN A 69 -14.38 20.00 2.40
C GLN A 69 -15.67 19.90 1.57
N TYR A 70 -15.57 19.42 0.33
CA TYR A 70 -16.73 19.13 -0.50
C TYR A 70 -17.66 18.11 0.16
N ILE A 71 -17.12 17.01 0.69
CA ILE A 71 -17.92 15.99 1.40
C ILE A 71 -18.52 16.56 2.70
N GLU A 72 -17.78 17.40 3.44
CA GLU A 72 -18.29 18.07 4.64
C GLU A 72 -19.50 18.97 4.33
N TYR A 73 -19.44 19.79 3.27
CA TYR A 73 -20.59 20.58 2.84
C TYR A 73 -21.78 19.73 2.43
N LEU A 74 -21.57 18.59 1.79
CA LEU A 74 -22.67 17.67 1.47
C LEU A 74 -23.34 17.09 2.72
N LYS A 75 -22.57 16.80 3.78
CA LYS A 75 -23.09 16.31 5.07
C LYS A 75 -23.92 17.35 5.80
N GLU A 76 -23.57 18.62 5.63
CA GLU A 76 -24.27 19.78 6.21
C GLU A 76 -25.43 20.29 5.33
N GLU A 77 -25.72 19.59 4.23
CA GLU A 77 -26.74 19.98 3.23
C GLU A 77 -26.46 21.35 2.55
N GLU A 78 -25.20 21.81 2.58
CA GLU A 78 -24.74 23.07 1.98
C GLU A 78 -24.38 22.89 0.48
N TYR A 79 -25.34 22.42 -0.32
CA TYR A 79 -25.10 22.01 -1.72
C TYR A 79 -24.53 23.10 -2.64
N GLU A 80 -24.95 24.36 -2.46
CA GLU A 80 -24.45 25.47 -3.28
C GLU A 80 -22.95 25.69 -3.09
N LYS A 81 -22.48 25.67 -1.83
CA LYS A 81 -21.05 25.79 -1.51
C LYS A 81 -20.26 24.59 -2.02
N ALA A 82 -20.80 23.39 -1.88
CA ALA A 82 -20.19 22.16 -2.41
C ALA A 82 -19.99 22.25 -3.93
N ASN A 83 -21.03 22.66 -4.66
CA ASN A 83 -20.99 22.78 -6.11
C ASN A 83 -20.04 23.88 -6.58
N MET A 84 -19.98 25.02 -5.89
CA MET A 84 -19.04 26.09 -6.20
C MET A 84 -17.58 25.64 -5.99
N LEU A 85 -17.30 25.01 -4.84
CA LEU A 85 -15.96 24.53 -4.50
C LEU A 85 -15.42 23.54 -5.54
N ILE A 86 -16.21 22.54 -5.95
CA ILE A 86 -15.75 21.54 -6.91
C ILE A 86 -15.57 22.14 -8.31
N THR A 87 -16.42 23.07 -8.71
CA THR A 87 -16.35 23.76 -10.01
C THR A 87 -15.06 24.58 -10.13
N ASP A 88 -14.69 25.30 -9.07
CA ASP A 88 -13.52 26.19 -9.06
C ASP A 88 -12.19 25.43 -8.85
N SER A 89 -12.25 24.18 -8.42
CA SER A 89 -11.08 23.39 -8.03
C SER A 89 -10.24 22.83 -9.18
N GLY A 90 -10.81 22.75 -10.39
CA GLY A 90 -10.21 22.04 -11.51
C GLY A 90 -10.29 20.51 -11.36
N HIS A 91 -9.37 19.77 -11.99
CA HIS A 91 -9.43 18.31 -12.01
C HIS A 91 -8.83 17.66 -10.76
N ILE A 92 -9.71 17.14 -9.89
CA ILE A 92 -9.36 16.28 -8.75
C ILE A 92 -9.25 14.82 -9.22
N SER A 93 -8.12 14.16 -8.96
CA SER A 93 -7.89 12.78 -9.37
C SER A 93 -8.82 11.81 -8.63
N ALA A 94 -9.07 10.62 -9.19
CA ALA A 94 -9.87 9.61 -8.50
C ALA A 94 -9.25 9.21 -7.15
N PHE A 95 -7.92 9.17 -7.06
CA PHE A 95 -7.24 8.84 -5.82
C PHE A 95 -7.39 9.94 -4.76
N GLU A 96 -7.25 11.21 -5.15
CA GLU A 96 -7.48 12.34 -4.25
C GLU A 96 -8.91 12.37 -3.73
N LYS A 97 -9.90 12.00 -4.56
CA LYS A 97 -11.28 11.86 -4.11
C LYS A 97 -11.44 10.77 -3.05
N ILE A 98 -10.83 9.61 -3.26
CA ILE A 98 -10.85 8.51 -2.29
C ILE A 98 -10.25 8.95 -0.96
N ILE A 99 -9.07 9.59 -0.98
CA ILE A 99 -8.40 10.07 0.23
C ILE A 99 -9.19 11.19 0.92
N GLY A 100 -9.74 12.14 0.17
CA GLY A 100 -10.59 13.21 0.72
C GLY A 100 -11.87 12.65 1.37
N LEU A 101 -12.48 11.63 0.76
CA LEU A 101 -13.63 10.93 1.33
C LEU A 101 -13.26 10.21 2.63
N ILE A 102 -12.10 9.56 2.69
CA ILE A 102 -11.60 8.92 3.91
C ILE A 102 -11.47 9.95 5.02
N LEU A 103 -10.80 11.08 4.74
CA LEU A 103 -10.59 12.14 5.73
C LEU A 103 -11.86 12.86 6.19
N ALA A 104 -12.94 12.80 5.42
CA ALA A 104 -14.21 13.45 5.73
C ALA A 104 -15.22 12.53 6.44
N THR A 105 -14.90 11.25 6.62
CA THR A 105 -15.85 10.23 7.13
C THR A 105 -15.22 9.37 8.22
N GLU A 106 -15.94 8.36 8.69
CA GLU A 106 -15.44 7.37 9.66
C GLU A 106 -14.53 6.32 9.00
N LEU A 107 -14.33 6.39 7.69
CA LEU A 107 -13.35 5.59 6.98
C LEU A 107 -11.93 5.99 7.43
N ASN A 108 -11.02 5.03 7.45
CA ASN A 108 -9.68 5.24 8.00
C ASN A 108 -8.60 4.38 7.32
N GLY A 109 -8.92 3.72 6.21
CA GLY A 109 -7.97 2.84 5.55
C GLY A 109 -8.14 2.73 4.03
N VAL A 110 -7.12 2.15 3.40
CA VAL A 110 -7.14 1.76 2.00
C VAL A 110 -6.60 0.35 1.82
N VAL A 111 -7.25 -0.41 0.93
CA VAL A 111 -6.74 -1.70 0.43
C VAL A 111 -6.17 -1.46 -0.96
N ILE A 112 -4.87 -1.57 -1.13
CA ILE A 112 -4.18 -1.34 -2.41
C ILE A 112 -3.71 -2.67 -2.98
N ASN A 113 -3.98 -2.92 -4.26
CA ASN A 113 -3.42 -4.08 -4.96
C ASN A 113 -1.90 -3.96 -5.07
N VAL A 114 -1.20 -4.83 -4.35
CA VAL A 114 0.24 -5.11 -4.56
C VAL A 114 0.42 -6.23 -5.58
N LYS A 115 -0.49 -7.22 -5.59
CA LYS A 115 -0.60 -8.19 -6.68
C LYS A 115 -2.06 -8.40 -7.09
N ASP A 116 -2.37 -8.20 -8.37
CA ASP A 116 -3.73 -8.38 -8.90
C ASP A 116 -4.02 -9.82 -9.32
N ASP A 117 -5.24 -10.07 -9.82
CA ASP A 117 -5.72 -11.40 -10.20
C ASP A 117 -5.32 -11.87 -11.61
N GLU A 118 -4.63 -11.01 -12.37
CA GLU A 118 -3.88 -11.43 -13.56
C GLU A 118 -2.49 -11.96 -13.15
N GLY A 119 -1.99 -11.53 -11.98
CA GLY A 119 -0.67 -11.92 -11.45
C GLY A 119 0.33 -10.77 -11.43
N ASN A 120 -0.07 -9.56 -11.84
CA ASN A 120 0.82 -8.41 -11.90
C ASN A 120 1.19 -7.96 -10.50
N VAL A 121 2.49 -7.94 -10.20
CA VAL A 121 3.05 -7.19 -9.07
C VAL A 121 3.11 -5.73 -9.48
N THR A 122 2.53 -4.85 -8.68
CA THR A 122 2.32 -3.44 -9.06
C THR A 122 3.35 -2.50 -8.47
N ILE A 123 4.10 -2.95 -7.46
CA ILE A 123 5.13 -2.20 -6.75
C ILE A 123 6.55 -2.68 -7.14
N PRO A 124 7.56 -1.79 -7.13
CA PRO A 124 8.92 -2.18 -7.45
C PRO A 124 9.46 -3.22 -6.47
N SER A 125 10.21 -4.20 -7.00
CA SER A 125 10.96 -5.16 -6.18
C SER A 125 12.27 -5.54 -6.83
N GLN A 126 13.27 -5.83 -5.99
CA GLN A 126 14.54 -6.42 -6.42
C GLN A 126 14.58 -7.93 -6.24
N ASN A 127 13.50 -8.55 -5.74
CA ASN A 127 13.42 -9.97 -5.47
C ASN A 127 13.58 -10.81 -6.75
N GLU A 128 14.31 -11.91 -6.65
CA GLU A 128 14.64 -12.78 -7.79
C GLU A 128 13.41 -13.48 -8.37
N TYR A 129 12.44 -13.90 -7.55
CA TYR A 129 11.21 -14.54 -8.05
C TYR A 129 10.41 -13.58 -8.92
N ILE A 130 10.20 -12.33 -8.46
CA ILE A 130 9.44 -11.30 -9.20
C ILE A 130 10.13 -10.98 -10.54
N LYS A 131 11.47 -10.94 -10.56
CA LYS A 131 12.25 -10.75 -11.78
C LYS A 131 12.16 -11.95 -12.73
N GLU A 132 12.29 -13.16 -12.21
CA GLU A 132 12.27 -14.39 -13.00
C GLU A 132 10.89 -14.70 -13.60
N ILE A 133 9.81 -14.21 -12.97
CA ILE A 133 8.44 -14.32 -13.47
C ILE A 133 8.06 -13.12 -14.35
N GLU A 134 8.87 -12.05 -14.33
CA GLU A 134 8.60 -10.79 -15.04
C GLU A 134 7.23 -10.17 -14.66
N SER A 135 6.78 -10.38 -13.41
CA SER A 135 5.44 -9.98 -12.99
C SER A 135 5.29 -8.50 -12.63
N TYR A 136 6.38 -7.74 -12.53
CA TYR A 136 6.29 -6.32 -12.21
C TYR A 136 5.85 -5.48 -13.42
N ASN A 137 4.70 -4.80 -13.31
CA ASN A 137 4.10 -4.07 -14.43
C ASN A 137 4.37 -2.55 -14.47
N GLY A 138 5.16 -2.02 -13.53
CA GLY A 138 5.55 -0.61 -13.54
C GLY A 138 4.53 0.41 -13.02
N GLN A 139 3.33 -0.01 -12.60
CA GLN A 139 2.23 0.92 -12.28
C GLN A 139 2.52 1.81 -11.07
N LEU A 140 2.82 1.23 -9.90
CA LEU A 140 3.04 1.96 -8.64
C LEU A 140 4.54 2.14 -8.36
N HIS A 141 5.26 2.72 -9.31
CA HIS A 141 6.71 2.96 -9.19
C HIS A 141 7.07 3.96 -8.06
N ASP A 142 6.16 4.86 -7.68
CA ASP A 142 6.35 5.86 -6.62
C ASP A 142 5.70 5.46 -5.27
N ILE A 143 5.45 4.15 -5.06
CA ILE A 143 4.70 3.64 -3.91
C ILE A 143 5.25 4.09 -2.56
N ASP A 144 6.58 4.19 -2.38
CA ASP A 144 7.17 4.60 -1.11
C ASP A 144 6.69 6.01 -0.73
N THR A 145 6.67 6.92 -1.71
CA THR A 145 6.16 8.30 -1.51
C THR A 145 4.65 8.29 -1.23
N LYS A 146 3.89 7.41 -1.88
CA LYS A 146 2.45 7.26 -1.61
C LYS A 146 2.19 6.76 -0.19
N ILE A 147 2.90 5.74 0.27
CA ILE A 147 2.75 5.19 1.62
C ILE A 147 3.09 6.24 2.66
N GLU A 148 4.19 6.96 2.52
CA GLU A 148 4.53 8.08 3.41
C GLU A 148 3.41 9.11 3.46
N LYS A 149 2.83 9.45 2.29
CA LYS A 149 1.73 10.42 2.21
C LYS A 149 0.47 9.93 2.91
N LEU A 150 0.07 8.68 2.67
CA LEU A 150 -1.09 8.06 3.33
C LEU A 150 -0.91 8.00 4.85
N LYS A 151 0.29 7.64 5.31
CA LYS A 151 0.61 7.63 6.75
C LYS A 151 0.59 9.03 7.37
N SER A 152 1.01 10.06 6.63
CA SER A 152 0.90 11.44 7.10
C SER A 152 -0.55 11.89 7.33
N TYR A 153 -1.50 11.24 6.65
CA TYR A 153 -2.94 11.43 6.86
C TYR A 153 -3.53 10.53 7.97
N GLY A 154 -2.73 9.64 8.57
CA GLY A 154 -3.21 8.66 9.54
C GLY A 154 -4.06 7.54 8.92
N ILE A 155 -3.89 7.28 7.61
CA ILE A 155 -4.65 6.25 6.89
C ILE A 155 -3.95 4.91 7.03
N TYR A 156 -4.69 3.89 7.45
CA TYR A 156 -4.23 2.50 7.55
C TYR A 156 -4.11 1.86 6.16
N THR A 157 -2.98 1.23 5.87
CA THR A 157 -2.68 0.70 4.54
C THR A 157 -2.62 -0.82 4.53
N ILE A 158 -3.47 -1.44 3.71
CA ILE A 158 -3.58 -2.89 3.54
C ILE A 158 -3.08 -3.25 2.14
N ALA A 159 -2.04 -4.09 2.05
CA ALA A 159 -1.54 -4.64 0.80
C ALA A 159 -2.35 -5.89 0.42
N ARG A 160 -3.16 -5.78 -0.64
CA ARG A 160 -3.86 -6.94 -1.20
C ARG A 160 -2.95 -7.70 -2.17
N ILE A 161 -2.86 -9.01 -1.96
CA ILE A 161 -2.06 -9.92 -2.78
C ILE A 161 -2.94 -11.11 -3.17
N VAL A 162 -3.33 -11.20 -4.44
CA VAL A 162 -4.02 -12.39 -4.98
C VAL A 162 -3.02 -13.52 -5.08
N VAL A 163 -3.31 -14.71 -4.54
CA VAL A 163 -2.30 -15.78 -4.42
C VAL A 163 -2.37 -16.79 -5.58
N PHE A 164 -3.46 -17.56 -5.69
CA PHE A 164 -3.49 -18.74 -6.58
C PHE A 164 -4.19 -18.54 -7.93
N LYS A 165 -4.96 -17.46 -8.09
CA LYS A 165 -5.44 -16.98 -9.40
C LYS A 165 -4.38 -16.04 -9.96
N ASP A 166 -3.49 -16.58 -10.78
CA ASP A 166 -2.27 -15.91 -11.25
C ASP A 166 -1.93 -16.43 -12.64
N ASP A 167 -2.35 -15.69 -13.68
CA ASP A 167 -2.18 -16.10 -15.08
C ASP A 167 -0.71 -15.97 -15.50
N ILE A 168 -0.01 -14.93 -15.04
CA ILE A 168 1.41 -14.68 -15.34
C ILE A 168 2.28 -15.83 -14.83
N LEU A 169 2.22 -16.17 -13.54
CA LEU A 169 3.01 -17.28 -13.01
C LEU A 169 2.57 -18.62 -13.63
N SER A 170 1.29 -18.75 -14.02
CA SER A 170 0.81 -20.00 -14.59
C SER A 170 1.46 -20.35 -15.94
N GLU A 171 2.06 -19.39 -16.64
CA GLU A 171 2.82 -19.64 -17.88
C GLU A 171 4.01 -20.57 -17.63
N LYS A 172 4.57 -20.56 -16.42
CA LYS A 172 5.50 -21.59 -15.93
C LYS A 172 4.73 -22.85 -15.57
N LYS A 173 4.35 -23.62 -16.59
CA LYS A 173 3.43 -24.76 -16.50
C LYS A 173 3.75 -25.76 -15.39
N GLU A 174 5.00 -25.94 -15.01
CA GLU A 174 5.43 -26.77 -13.88
C GLU A 174 4.75 -26.37 -12.56
N HIS A 175 4.43 -25.10 -12.37
CA HIS A 175 3.83 -24.51 -11.18
C HIS A 175 2.30 -24.38 -11.26
N SER A 176 1.67 -24.93 -12.29
CA SER A 176 0.27 -24.64 -12.64
C SER A 176 -0.66 -25.82 -12.45
N ILE A 177 -1.95 -25.54 -12.25
CA ILE A 177 -3.00 -26.55 -12.37
C ILE A 177 -3.13 -26.92 -13.84
N LYS A 178 -3.13 -28.22 -14.13
CA LYS A 178 -3.09 -28.77 -15.49
C LYS A 178 -4.08 -29.91 -15.67
N TYR A 179 -4.51 -30.09 -16.91
CA TYR A 179 -5.15 -31.31 -17.38
C TYR A 179 -4.13 -32.48 -17.43
N GLU A 180 -4.60 -33.72 -17.51
CA GLU A 180 -3.72 -34.91 -17.61
C GLU A 180 -2.84 -34.89 -18.88
N ASN A 181 -3.27 -34.19 -19.94
CA ASN A 181 -2.49 -34.01 -21.17
C ASN A 181 -1.36 -32.96 -21.02
N GLY A 182 -1.23 -32.30 -19.86
CA GLY A 182 -0.22 -31.29 -19.57
C GLY A 182 -0.58 -29.86 -20.00
N GLU A 183 -1.75 -29.63 -20.59
CA GLU A 183 -2.25 -28.29 -20.89
C GLU A 183 -2.70 -27.57 -19.61
N LEU A 184 -2.61 -26.24 -19.62
CA LEU A 184 -3.07 -25.41 -18.50
C LEU A 184 -4.58 -25.54 -18.34
N TRP A 185 -5.00 -25.81 -17.11
CA TRP A 185 -6.40 -25.69 -16.77
C TRP A 185 -6.78 -24.21 -16.68
N ARG A 186 -7.95 -23.86 -17.21
CA ARG A 186 -8.49 -22.49 -17.19
C ARG A 186 -9.89 -22.49 -16.63
N ASP A 187 -10.21 -21.45 -15.85
CA ASP A 187 -11.55 -21.25 -15.32
C ASP A 187 -12.53 -20.72 -16.39
N TYR A 188 -13.79 -20.50 -16.00
CA TYR A 188 -14.84 -20.00 -16.88
C TYR A 188 -14.56 -18.60 -17.45
N SER A 189 -13.71 -17.83 -16.78
CA SER A 189 -13.24 -16.52 -17.20
C SER A 189 -11.92 -16.60 -17.98
N ASN A 190 -11.51 -17.82 -18.36
CA ASN A 190 -10.31 -18.13 -19.12
C ASN A 190 -8.99 -17.80 -18.39
N PHE A 191 -9.01 -17.66 -17.06
CA PHE A 191 -7.79 -17.50 -16.26
C PHE A 191 -7.20 -18.84 -15.89
N ALA A 192 -5.88 -18.98 -16.03
CA ALA A 192 -5.16 -20.11 -15.48
C ALA A 192 -4.84 -19.87 -14.00
N TRP A 193 -4.59 -20.97 -13.30
CA TRP A 193 -4.38 -20.99 -11.85
C TRP A 193 -3.12 -21.77 -11.53
N VAL A 194 -2.41 -21.31 -10.49
CA VAL A 194 -1.20 -21.96 -10.00
C VAL A 194 -1.52 -23.04 -8.97
N ASN A 195 -0.65 -24.03 -8.85
CA ASN A 195 -0.82 -25.15 -7.92
C ASN A 195 -0.59 -24.69 -6.46
N PRO A 196 -1.61 -24.72 -5.59
CA PRO A 196 -1.46 -24.31 -4.19
C PRO A 196 -0.50 -25.17 -3.37
N TYR A 197 -0.23 -26.41 -3.79
CA TYR A 197 0.72 -27.31 -3.12
C TYR A 197 2.19 -27.00 -3.46
N ASP A 198 2.45 -26.22 -4.50
CA ASP A 198 3.79 -25.93 -4.97
C ASP A 198 4.52 -24.95 -4.03
N LYS A 199 5.71 -25.36 -3.57
CA LYS A 199 6.55 -24.55 -2.67
C LYS A 199 7.15 -23.33 -3.34
N TYR A 200 7.41 -23.37 -4.65
CA TYR A 200 7.85 -22.21 -5.41
C TYR A 200 6.75 -21.14 -5.43
N VAL A 201 5.50 -21.54 -5.71
CA VAL A 201 4.33 -20.63 -5.70
C VAL A 201 4.11 -20.01 -4.33
N GLN A 202 4.19 -20.80 -3.26
CA GLN A 202 4.09 -20.31 -1.89
C GLN A 202 5.21 -19.31 -1.57
N GLN A 203 6.45 -19.64 -1.91
CA GLN A 203 7.61 -18.79 -1.63
C GLN A 203 7.55 -17.48 -2.41
N TYR A 204 7.18 -17.50 -3.69
CA TYR A 204 6.99 -16.30 -4.51
C TYR A 204 6.02 -15.31 -3.85
N ASN A 205 4.83 -15.78 -3.44
CA ASN A 205 3.83 -14.92 -2.81
C ASN A 205 4.28 -14.40 -1.43
N ILE A 206 5.05 -15.19 -0.67
CA ILE A 206 5.68 -14.73 0.57
C ILE A 206 6.69 -13.61 0.30
N GLU A 207 7.49 -13.70 -0.76
CA GLU A 207 8.43 -12.65 -1.13
C GLU A 207 7.74 -11.36 -1.59
N VAL A 208 6.61 -11.46 -2.32
CA VAL A 208 5.77 -10.30 -2.63
C VAL A 208 5.22 -9.66 -1.34
N ALA A 209 4.76 -10.46 -0.38
CA ALA A 209 4.29 -9.96 0.92
C ALA A 209 5.39 -9.29 1.74
N LYS A 210 6.61 -9.85 1.75
CA LYS A 210 7.77 -9.22 2.38
C LYS A 210 8.11 -7.89 1.72
N GLN A 211 8.05 -7.79 0.39
CA GLN A 211 8.26 -6.54 -0.32
C GLN A 211 7.24 -5.48 0.13
N ALA A 212 5.95 -5.84 0.20
CA ALA A 212 4.91 -4.94 0.70
C ALA A 212 5.18 -4.48 2.15
N ALA A 213 5.57 -5.40 3.03
CA ALA A 213 5.91 -5.07 4.41
C ALA A 213 7.11 -4.10 4.50
N VAL A 214 8.15 -4.30 3.68
CA VAL A 214 9.33 -3.40 3.63
C VAL A 214 8.99 -2.03 3.05
N THR A 215 8.12 -1.98 2.04
CA THR A 215 7.54 -0.72 1.50
C THR A 215 6.72 0.04 2.55
N GLY A 216 6.32 -0.63 3.64
CA GLY A 216 5.73 0.00 4.80
C GLY A 216 4.22 -0.11 4.86
N PHE A 217 3.60 -1.06 4.16
CA PHE A 217 2.19 -1.39 4.42
C PHE A 217 1.99 -1.85 5.86
N ASP A 218 0.83 -1.54 6.44
CA ASP A 218 0.51 -1.86 7.83
C ASP A 218 -0.02 -3.30 7.98
N GLU A 219 -0.69 -3.81 6.95
CA GLU A 219 -1.27 -5.16 6.92
C GLU A 219 -1.10 -5.83 5.54
N ILE A 220 -1.00 -7.16 5.53
CA ILE A 220 -1.05 -7.97 4.32
C ILE A 220 -2.38 -8.72 4.29
N GLN A 221 -3.15 -8.51 3.23
CA GLN A 221 -4.37 -9.26 2.95
C GLN A 221 -4.13 -10.19 1.76
N PHE A 222 -4.02 -11.48 2.04
CA PHE A 222 -4.04 -12.48 0.96
C PHE A 222 -5.46 -12.69 0.45
N ASP A 223 -5.61 -12.67 -0.87
CA ASP A 223 -6.87 -12.96 -1.56
C ASP A 223 -6.72 -14.18 -2.46
N TYR A 224 -7.83 -14.84 -2.81
CA TYR A 224 -7.84 -16.08 -3.59
C TYR A 224 -6.94 -17.19 -2.98
N VAL A 225 -6.94 -17.32 -1.64
CA VAL A 225 -6.29 -18.41 -0.91
C VAL A 225 -7.18 -19.66 -0.95
N ARG A 226 -7.40 -20.17 -2.16
CA ARG A 226 -8.27 -21.32 -2.44
C ARG A 226 -7.90 -21.96 -3.76
N PHE A 227 -8.46 -23.14 -4.00
CA PHE A 227 -8.53 -23.71 -5.33
C PHE A 227 -9.59 -22.98 -6.19
N PRO A 228 -9.50 -23.08 -7.53
CA PRO A 228 -10.55 -22.58 -8.41
C PRO A 228 -11.91 -23.22 -8.10
N GLU A 229 -12.97 -22.48 -8.36
CA GLU A 229 -14.33 -22.98 -8.17
C GLU A 229 -14.67 -23.96 -9.30
N LYS A 230 -15.23 -25.11 -8.92
CA LYS A 230 -15.61 -26.21 -9.82
C LYS A 230 -14.42 -26.75 -10.61
N PHE A 231 -13.69 -27.67 -9.98
CA PHE A 231 -13.21 -28.81 -10.74
C PHE A 231 -14.45 -29.53 -11.26
N SER A 232 -14.73 -29.41 -12.56
CA SER A 232 -15.51 -30.45 -13.21
C SER A 232 -14.91 -31.79 -12.75
N GLN A 233 -15.73 -32.72 -12.28
CA GLN A 233 -15.31 -34.07 -11.86
C GLN A 233 -14.61 -34.88 -12.97
N TYR A 234 -14.37 -34.23 -14.11
CA TYR A 234 -13.60 -34.70 -15.24
C TYR A 234 -12.54 -33.66 -15.63
N GLU A 235 -11.33 -34.16 -15.90
CA GLU A 235 -10.23 -33.61 -16.72
C GLU A 235 -9.00 -33.00 -16.01
N ILE A 236 -9.06 -32.48 -14.77
CA ILE A 236 -7.80 -32.08 -14.08
C ILE A 236 -7.01 -33.29 -13.60
N SER A 237 -5.68 -33.15 -13.50
CA SER A 237 -4.85 -34.25 -12.99
C SER A 237 -5.26 -34.65 -11.58
N LYS A 238 -5.37 -35.96 -11.32
CA LYS A 238 -5.68 -36.48 -9.96
C LYS A 238 -4.70 -36.01 -8.90
N SER A 239 -3.53 -35.52 -9.30
CA SER A 239 -2.53 -34.94 -8.40
C SER A 239 -2.98 -33.67 -7.67
N TYR A 240 -4.08 -33.04 -8.09
CA TYR A 240 -4.65 -31.83 -7.46
C TYR A 240 -5.90 -32.11 -6.59
N LEU A 241 -6.37 -33.36 -6.53
CA LEU A 241 -7.53 -33.83 -5.72
C LEU A 241 -7.06 -34.53 -4.45
#